data_AF-A0A3D2NFH8-F1
#
_entry.id   AF-A0A3D2NFH8-F1
#
_cell.length_a   1.000
_cell.length_b   1.000
_cell.length_c   1.000
_cell.angle_alpha   90.00
_cell.angle_beta   90.00
_cell.angle_gamma   90.00
#
_symmetry.space_group_name_H-M   'P 1'
#
loop_
_entity.id
_entity.type
_entity.pdbx_description
1 polymer ?
#
loop_
_entity_poly.entity_id
_entity_poly.type
_entity_poly.pdbx_seq_one_letter_code
_entity_poly.pdbx_strand_id
1 'polypeptide(L)'
;VLIRTIETDGLLSETEREQARLAEGTLRDELRGPRLLDESVRARLHEARRRGSIVTVLDEGGLDDASGDALDAIRADLARALEGAASDRIYIRTSPHESIAVTVVGRSLEGGDPDADEVVDLWHEISHPGDDAR
;
A
#
# COMPACT_ATOMS: atom_id res chain seq x y z
N VAL A 1 -3.89 6.14 -19.99
CA VAL A 1 -2.85 7.04 -19.42
C VAL A 1 -1.64 7.14 -20.34
N LEU A 2 -0.88 6.07 -20.57
CA LEU A 2 0.25 6.07 -21.51
C LEU A 2 -0.11 6.59 -22.91
N ILE A 3 -1.26 6.17 -23.45
CA ILE A 3 -1.78 6.67 -24.74
C ILE A 3 -1.99 8.19 -24.71
N ARG A 4 -2.57 8.73 -23.62
CA ARG A 4 -2.84 10.16 -23.46
C ARG A 4 -1.56 10.98 -23.29
N THR A 5 -0.55 10.46 -22.57
CA THR A 5 0.76 11.09 -22.43
C THR A 5 1.49 11.19 -23.77
N ILE A 6 1.38 10.15 -24.61
CA ILE A 6 1.93 10.13 -25.96
C ILE A 6 1.16 11.09 -26.89
N GLU A 7 -0.18 11.11 -26.81
CA GLU A 7 -1.03 12.00 -27.61
C GLU A 7 -0.87 13.49 -27.28
N THR A 8 -0.48 13.82 -26.05
CA THR A 8 -0.29 15.21 -25.59
C THR A 8 1.17 15.68 -25.62
N ASP A 9 2.09 14.83 -26.09
CA ASP A 9 3.54 15.07 -26.03
C ASP A 9 4.01 15.46 -24.60
N GLY A 10 3.39 14.85 -23.59
CA GLY A 10 3.66 15.12 -22.17
C GLY A 10 2.94 16.34 -21.56
N LEU A 11 2.15 17.09 -22.32
CA LEU A 11 1.36 18.23 -21.82
C LEU A 11 0.03 17.78 -21.19
N LEU A 12 0.12 17.02 -20.11
CA LEU A 12 -1.05 16.63 -19.33
C LEU A 12 -1.56 17.81 -18.49
N SER A 13 -2.88 17.98 -18.38
CA SER A 13 -3.48 18.85 -17.37
C SER A 13 -3.21 18.32 -15.95
N GLU A 14 -3.39 19.14 -14.91
CA GLU A 14 -3.21 18.68 -13.52
C GLU A 14 -4.12 17.49 -13.18
N THR A 15 -5.38 17.53 -13.63
CA THR A 15 -6.31 16.40 -13.51
C THR A 15 -5.78 15.15 -14.20
N GLU A 16 -5.26 15.28 -15.42
CA GLU A 16 -4.70 14.13 -16.16
C GLU A 16 -3.42 13.59 -15.52
N ARG A 17 -2.57 14.46 -14.93
CA ARG A 17 -1.40 14.03 -14.16
C ARG A 17 -1.81 13.24 -12.91
N GLU A 18 -2.84 13.68 -12.21
CA GLU A 18 -3.35 12.98 -11.04
C GLU A 18 -3.93 11.62 -11.43
N GLN A 19 -4.77 11.56 -12.46
CA GLN A 19 -5.27 10.28 -12.99
C GLN A 19 -4.14 9.36 -13.46
N ALA A 20 -3.10 9.94 -14.06
CA ALA A 20 -1.92 9.19 -14.47
C ALA A 20 -1.16 8.58 -13.29
N ARG A 21 -0.93 9.38 -12.24
CA ARG A 21 -0.27 8.96 -11.00
C ARG A 21 -1.05 7.86 -10.29
N LEU A 22 -2.37 7.99 -10.19
CA LEU A 22 -3.22 6.96 -9.57
C LEU A 22 -3.16 5.64 -10.36
N ALA A 23 -3.26 5.70 -11.68
CA ALA A 23 -3.18 4.53 -12.54
C ALA A 23 -1.80 3.85 -12.50
N GLU A 24 -0.73 4.64 -12.48
CA GLU A 24 0.63 4.13 -12.32
C GLU A 24 0.81 3.44 -10.96
N GLY A 25 0.31 4.05 -9.88
CA GLY A 25 0.33 3.47 -8.54
C GLY A 25 -0.33 2.10 -8.51
N THR A 26 -1.55 1.99 -9.03
CA THR A 26 -2.26 0.71 -9.16
C THR A 26 -1.44 -0.31 -9.96
N LEU A 27 -0.88 0.08 -11.11
CA LEU A 27 -0.07 -0.83 -11.93
C LEU A 27 1.18 -1.34 -11.19
N ARG A 28 1.86 -0.45 -10.44
CA ARG A 28 3.04 -0.83 -9.65
C ARG A 28 2.69 -1.84 -8.57
N ASP A 29 1.54 -1.68 -7.91
CA ASP A 29 1.09 -2.62 -6.88
C ASP A 29 0.83 -4.00 -7.49
N GLU A 30 0.11 -4.07 -8.63
CA GLU A 30 -0.17 -5.34 -9.33
C GLU A 30 1.11 -6.06 -9.76
N LEU A 31 2.14 -5.31 -10.16
CA LEU A 31 3.42 -5.87 -10.56
C LEU A 31 4.29 -6.32 -9.37
N ARG A 32 4.19 -5.64 -8.22
CA ARG A 32 5.12 -5.79 -7.10
C ARG A 32 4.58 -6.57 -5.92
N GLY A 33 3.27 -6.71 -5.78
CA GLY A 33 2.66 -7.46 -4.68
C GLY A 33 1.29 -8.03 -4.99
N PRO A 34 1.11 -8.74 -6.12
CA PRO A 34 -0.21 -9.25 -6.54
C PRO A 34 -0.87 -10.14 -5.48
N ARG A 35 -0.09 -10.87 -4.67
CA ARG A 35 -0.62 -11.73 -3.60
C ARG A 35 -1.32 -10.94 -2.48
N LEU A 36 -0.96 -9.68 -2.27
CA LEU A 36 -1.58 -8.80 -1.29
C LEU A 36 -2.88 -8.15 -1.78
N LEU A 37 -3.23 -8.30 -3.06
CA LEU A 37 -4.30 -7.51 -3.69
C LEU A 37 -5.57 -8.32 -3.92
N ASP A 38 -6.60 -8.04 -3.12
CA ASP A 38 -7.99 -8.27 -3.47
C ASP A 38 -8.71 -6.93 -3.77
N GLU A 39 -10.00 -6.98 -4.06
CA GLU A 39 -10.78 -5.77 -4.35
C GLU A 39 -10.83 -4.81 -3.15
N SER A 40 -10.85 -5.34 -1.93
CA SER A 40 -10.91 -4.53 -0.69
C SER A 40 -9.62 -3.76 -0.49
N VAL A 41 -8.47 -4.44 -0.58
CA VAL A 41 -7.15 -3.82 -0.46
C VAL A 41 -6.95 -2.81 -1.59
N ARG A 42 -7.28 -3.15 -2.85
CA ARG A 42 -7.21 -2.21 -3.98
C ARG A 42 -7.99 -0.93 -3.71
N ALA A 43 -9.22 -1.05 -3.22
CA ALA A 43 -10.06 0.10 -2.89
C ALA A 43 -9.40 0.97 -1.80
N ARG A 44 -8.85 0.36 -0.74
CA ARG A 44 -8.19 1.08 0.35
C ARG A 44 -6.90 1.78 -0.08
N LEU A 45 -6.07 1.12 -0.89
CA LEU A 45 -4.86 1.73 -1.46
C LEU A 45 -5.22 2.91 -2.36
N HIS A 46 -6.26 2.76 -3.17
CA HIS A 46 -6.74 3.82 -4.04
C HIS A 46 -7.28 5.01 -3.23
N GLU A 47 -8.07 4.77 -2.18
CA GLU A 47 -8.56 5.79 -1.25
C GLU A 47 -7.42 6.54 -0.55
N ALA A 48 -6.40 5.83 -0.06
CA ALA A 48 -5.21 6.44 0.54
C ALA A 48 -4.48 7.37 -0.44
N ARG A 49 -4.26 6.91 -1.68
CA ARG A 49 -3.64 7.75 -2.71
C ARG A 49 -4.47 8.98 -3.06
N ARG A 50 -5.81 8.86 -3.13
CA ARG A 50 -6.69 10.03 -3.33
C ARG A 50 -6.62 11.04 -2.19
N ARG A 51 -6.25 10.62 -0.98
CA ARG A 51 -5.98 11.53 0.15
C ARG A 51 -4.61 12.20 0.07
N GLY A 52 -3.76 11.79 -0.87
CA GLY A 52 -2.41 12.33 -1.08
C GLY A 52 -1.29 11.40 -0.64
N SER A 53 -1.59 10.30 0.05
CA SER A 53 -0.57 9.38 0.56
C SER A 53 0.25 8.75 -0.57
N ILE A 54 1.58 8.71 -0.40
CA ILE A 54 2.49 7.96 -1.25
C ILE A 54 2.52 6.51 -0.74
N VAL A 55 1.89 5.60 -1.48
CA VAL A 55 1.80 4.19 -1.08
C VAL A 55 2.78 3.33 -1.86
N THR A 56 3.56 2.52 -1.14
CA THR A 56 4.56 1.59 -1.67
C THR A 56 4.25 0.17 -1.20
N VAL A 57 4.00 -0.74 -2.14
CA VAL A 57 3.76 -2.17 -1.88
C VAL A 57 4.95 -2.98 -2.38
N LEU A 58 5.50 -3.83 -1.52
CA LEU A 58 6.54 -4.81 -1.87
C LEU A 58 6.15 -6.20 -1.38
N ASP A 59 6.20 -7.16 -2.28
CA ASP A 59 6.21 -8.57 -1.93
C ASP A 59 7.65 -9.11 -2.03
N GLU A 60 8.21 -9.46 -0.88
CA GLU A 60 9.54 -10.06 -0.72
C GLU A 60 9.45 -11.59 -0.54
N GLY A 61 8.33 -12.21 -0.95
CA GLY A 61 8.13 -13.67 -0.98
C GLY A 61 7.55 -14.27 0.31
N GLY A 62 7.25 -13.43 1.32
CA GLY A 62 6.72 -13.87 2.62
C GLY A 62 5.37 -14.59 2.57
N LEU A 63 4.68 -14.56 1.42
CA LEU A 63 3.36 -15.15 1.26
C LEU A 63 3.34 -16.37 0.35
N ASP A 64 4.49 -16.85 -0.13
CA ASP A 64 4.55 -17.86 -1.21
C ASP A 64 3.84 -19.17 -0.87
N ASP A 65 3.99 -19.62 0.39
CA ASP A 65 3.39 -20.85 0.92
C ASP A 65 2.03 -20.63 1.63
N ALA A 66 1.54 -19.39 1.67
CA ALA A 66 0.26 -19.08 2.32
C ALA A 66 -0.93 -19.72 1.57
N SER A 67 -1.82 -20.37 2.31
CA SER A 67 -3.07 -20.93 1.79
C SER A 67 -4.05 -19.83 1.37
N GLY A 68 -5.09 -20.17 0.60
CA GLY A 68 -6.13 -19.22 0.19
C GLY A 68 -6.80 -18.54 1.39
N ASP A 69 -7.25 -19.32 2.37
CA ASP A 69 -7.88 -18.82 3.59
C ASP A 69 -6.92 -17.92 4.40
N ALA A 70 -5.62 -18.27 4.43
CA ALA A 70 -4.62 -17.45 5.10
C ALA A 70 -4.40 -16.11 4.41
N LEU A 71 -4.30 -16.12 3.07
CA LEU A 71 -4.20 -14.91 2.26
C LEU A 71 -5.42 -14.01 2.44
N ASP A 72 -6.62 -14.58 2.50
CA ASP A 72 -7.85 -13.81 2.69
C ASP A 72 -7.91 -13.18 4.08
N ALA A 73 -7.46 -13.88 5.12
CA ALA A 73 -7.33 -13.30 6.47
C ALA A 73 -6.31 -12.14 6.50
N ILE A 74 -5.14 -12.33 5.88
CA ILE A 74 -4.09 -11.31 5.79
C ILE A 74 -4.59 -10.07 5.03
N ARG A 75 -5.28 -10.27 3.90
CA ARG A 75 -5.86 -9.17 3.10
C ARG A 75 -6.96 -8.43 3.85
N ALA A 76 -7.81 -9.15 4.57
CA ALA A 76 -8.85 -8.55 5.39
C ALA A 76 -8.26 -7.67 6.51
N ASP A 77 -7.17 -8.11 7.15
CA ASP A 77 -6.48 -7.30 8.15
C ASP A 77 -5.73 -6.12 7.51
N LEU A 78 -5.08 -6.32 6.37
CA LEU A 78 -4.44 -5.25 5.63
C LEU A 78 -5.44 -4.16 5.23
N ALA A 79 -6.61 -4.54 4.71
CA ALA A 79 -7.65 -3.59 4.35
C ALA A 79 -8.18 -2.80 5.56
N ARG A 80 -8.19 -3.41 6.75
CA ARG A 80 -8.55 -2.76 8.01
C ARG A 80 -7.46 -1.80 8.49
N ALA A 81 -6.19 -2.21 8.43
CA ALA A 81 -5.06 -1.36 8.80
C ALA A 81 -4.95 -0.10 7.91
N LEU A 82 -5.37 -0.21 6.65
CA LEU A 82 -5.43 0.92 5.71
C LEU A 82 -6.70 1.78 5.85
N GLU A 83 -7.71 1.31 6.59
CA GLU A 83 -8.94 2.05 6.79
C GLU A 83 -8.67 3.30 7.62
N GLY A 84 -8.89 4.47 7.02
CA GLY A 84 -8.63 5.76 7.68
C GLY A 84 -7.16 6.15 7.82
N ALA A 85 -6.21 5.34 7.32
CA ALA A 85 -4.79 5.69 7.33
C ALA A 85 -4.55 7.03 6.58
N ALA A 86 -3.90 7.97 7.27
CA ALA A 86 -3.73 9.35 6.79
C ALA A 86 -2.26 9.75 6.64
N SER A 87 -1.34 8.80 6.71
CA SER A 87 0.09 9.09 6.66
C SER A 87 0.53 9.66 5.30
N ASP A 88 1.52 10.54 5.29
CA ASP A 88 2.09 11.10 4.05
C ASP A 88 2.68 9.99 3.16
N ARG A 89 3.31 8.99 3.78
CA ARG A 89 3.83 7.80 3.11
C ARG A 89 3.39 6.54 3.83
N ILE A 90 3.00 5.53 3.07
CA ILE A 90 2.61 4.21 3.59
C ILE A 90 3.44 3.15 2.89
N TYR A 91 4.12 2.33 3.69
CA TYR A 91 4.94 1.21 3.25
C TYR A 91 4.26 -0.09 3.67
N ILE A 92 4.00 -0.96 2.70
CA ILE A 92 3.40 -2.28 2.91
C ILE A 92 4.39 -3.29 2.38
N ARG A 93 4.90 -4.16 3.25
CA ARG A 93 5.94 -5.13 2.87
C ARG A 93 5.57 -6.49 3.41
N THR A 94 5.56 -7.50 2.55
CA THR A 94 5.56 -8.89 3.04
C THR A 94 6.86 -9.13 3.79
N SER A 95 6.79 -9.90 4.86
CA SER A 95 7.93 -10.14 5.74
C SER A 95 8.43 -11.58 5.54
N PRO A 96 9.75 -11.82 5.54
CA PRO A 96 10.32 -13.16 5.53
C PRO A 96 10.30 -13.82 6.92
N HIS A 97 9.78 -13.14 7.95
CA HIS A 97 9.69 -13.65 9.32
C HIS A 97 8.66 -14.77 9.42
N GLU A 98 8.94 -15.80 10.22
CA GLU A 98 8.07 -16.98 10.35
C GLU A 98 6.66 -16.67 10.86
N SER A 99 6.54 -15.66 11.73
CA SER A 99 5.27 -15.30 12.36
C SER A 99 4.61 -14.04 11.81
N ILE A 100 5.35 -13.18 11.11
CA ILE A 100 4.83 -11.90 10.60
C ILE A 100 4.77 -11.97 9.08
N ALA A 101 3.54 -11.95 8.57
CA ALA A 101 3.27 -12.04 7.15
C ALA A 101 3.45 -10.69 6.45
N VAL A 102 3.00 -9.60 7.06
CA VAL A 102 3.03 -8.25 6.46
C VAL A 102 3.31 -7.20 7.52
N THR A 103 4.09 -6.19 7.16
CA THR A 103 4.26 -4.97 7.94
C THR A 103 3.65 -3.78 7.20
N VAL A 104 2.94 -2.94 7.94
CA VAL A 104 2.36 -1.69 7.45
C VAL A 104 2.94 -0.56 8.29
N VAL A 105 3.69 0.32 7.64
CA VAL A 105 4.34 1.47 8.29
C VAL A 105 3.92 2.74 7.59
N GLY A 106 3.28 3.64 8.32
CA GLY A 106 3.01 5.00 7.88
C GLY A 106 4.01 5.99 8.48
N ARG A 107 4.36 6.99 7.69
CA ARG A 107 5.22 8.09 8.10
C ARG A 107 4.66 9.41 7.64
N SER A 108 4.76 10.41 8.52
CA SER A 108 4.34 11.78 8.25
C SER A 108 5.30 12.77 8.89
N LEU A 109 5.33 13.99 8.37
CA LEU A 109 6.05 15.09 9.00
C LEU A 109 5.37 15.51 10.30
N GLU A 110 6.14 15.68 11.38
CA GLU A 110 5.58 16.14 12.65
C GLU A 110 4.99 17.55 12.49
N GLY A 111 3.70 17.72 12.81
CA GLY A 111 3.03 19.02 12.77
C GLY A 111 2.85 19.65 11.38
N GLY A 112 3.18 18.93 10.29
CA GLY A 112 3.08 19.44 8.91
C GLY A 112 4.16 20.48 8.55
N ASP A 113 5.19 20.62 9.37
CA ASP A 113 6.36 21.45 9.08
C ASP A 113 7.29 20.72 8.09
N PRO A 114 7.59 21.30 6.90
CA PRO A 114 8.47 20.68 5.93
C PRO A 114 9.92 20.48 6.42
N ASP A 115 10.34 21.19 7.46
CA ASP A 115 11.66 21.08 8.06
C ASP A 115 11.67 20.16 9.31
N ALA A 116 10.52 19.62 9.71
CA ALA A 116 10.42 18.70 10.83
C ALA A 116 10.87 17.27 10.47
N ASP A 117 11.16 16.50 11.51
CA ASP A 117 11.48 15.09 11.38
C ASP A 117 10.23 14.27 10.98
N GLU A 118 10.44 13.23 10.18
CA GLU A 118 9.41 12.24 9.90
C GLU A 118 9.20 11.32 11.10
N VAL A 119 7.96 11.22 11.56
CA VAL A 119 7.54 10.33 12.63
C VAL A 119 6.76 9.14 12.08
N VAL A 120 6.82 8.01 12.79
CA VAL A 120 5.97 6.85 12.48
C VAL A 120 4.63 7.06 13.17
N ASP A 121 3.57 7.26 12.38
CA ASP A 121 2.21 7.52 12.86
C ASP A 121 1.25 6.33 12.65
N LEU A 122 1.71 5.31 11.90
CA LEU A 122 1.04 4.04 11.71
C LEU A 122 2.09 2.92 11.79
N TRP A 123 1.87 1.98 12.70
CA TRP A 123 2.61 0.73 12.80
C TRP A 123 1.61 -0.40 12.99
N HIS A 124 1.56 -1.33 12.04
CA HIS A 124 0.71 -2.51 12.14
C HIS A 124 1.45 -3.71 11.57
N GLU A 125 1.46 -4.81 12.32
CA GLU A 125 2.02 -6.08 11.90
C GLU A 125 0.88 -7.08 11.75
N ILE A 126 0.89 -7.82 10.65
CA ILE A 126 -0.13 -8.84 10.35
C ILE A 126 0.56 -10.19 10.49
N SER A 127 0.13 -10.98 11.46
CA SER A 127 0.66 -12.31 11.72
C SER A 127 0.26 -13.31 10.62
N HIS A 128 1.04 -14.39 10.47
CA HIS A 128 0.54 -15.57 9.78
C HIS A 128 -0.61 -16.21 10.59
N PRO A 129 -1.78 -16.48 9.98
CA PRO A 129 -2.89 -17.08 10.71
C PRO A 129 -2.51 -18.46 11.23
N GLY A 130 -2.56 -18.61 12.56
CA GLY A 130 -2.09 -19.80 13.28
C GLY A 130 -1.04 -19.50 14.35
N ASP A 131 -0.34 -18.36 14.26
CA ASP A 131 0.72 -17.98 15.21
C ASP A 131 0.26 -17.09 16.37
N ASP A 132 -0.94 -16.50 16.31
CA ASP A 132 -1.52 -15.70 17.42
C ASP A 132 -1.88 -16.54 18.68
N ALA A 133 -1.65 -17.86 18.66
CA ALA A 133 -2.03 -18.80 19.71
C ALA A 133 -0.86 -19.20 20.65
N ARG A 134 0.25 -18.47 20.68
CA ARG A 134 1.44 -18.84 21.48
C ARG A 134 1.86 -17.81 22.52
#